data_AF-A4IC71-F1
#
_entry.id   AF-A4IC71-F1
#
_cell.length_a   1.000
_cell.length_b   1.000
_cell.length_c   1.000
_cell.angle_alpha   90.00
_cell.angle_beta   90.00
_cell.angle_gamma   90.00
#
_symmetry.space_group_name_H-M   'P 1'
#
loop_
_entity.id
_entity.type
_entity.pdbx_description
1 polymer ?
#
loop_
_entity_poly.entity_id
_entity_poly.type
_entity_poly.pdbx_seq_one_letter_code
_entity_poly.pdbx_strand_id
1 'polypeptide(L)'
;MSAGAKAFFKKVGLPAIGFGIGWAGFTVVEQNGLLSEPMQRWLNVHNLKLQLYTQCLLPTSVVEKYGYPEDRLRSIIELLEKGHNESEVAERMTFDEVLRQCAVPEQVAYLEEHASEEIPYFYIADIFHSWANLNVDSFVRQQPQSPAETATDAATSTSTAASAAFSPPLVLRNDDAFDSEVLCSSLWEKMIHNVIPFDVSIRALCVLAVNNRANARRLARMSSPERVIELYSDYTDKIQANQRQGIGPDVVSPEEVTAATLFFLRAVNDASVHRRWIPLLGVFRPDPYPLARKVSPELWCRAFGNLTPAVTGATSETAVVLADVMNERLRCAELRKVETAP
;
A
#
# COMPACT_ATOMS: atom_id res chain seq x y z
N MET A 1 57.75 0.42 -0.15
CA MET A 1 56.88 -0.05 0.96
C MET A 1 57.73 -0.74 2.01
N SER A 2 57.60 -0.34 3.28
CA SER A 2 58.30 -0.98 4.41
C SER A 2 57.79 -2.41 4.64
N ALA A 3 58.57 -3.24 5.33
CA ALA A 3 58.18 -4.62 5.67
C ALA A 3 56.86 -4.66 6.46
N GLY A 4 56.63 -3.69 7.34
CA GLY A 4 55.38 -3.52 8.08
C GLY A 4 54.17 -3.22 7.18
N ALA A 5 54.35 -2.35 6.19
CA ALA A 5 53.28 -2.04 5.23
C ALA A 5 52.91 -3.25 4.34
N LYS A 6 53.92 -4.05 3.92
CA LYS A 6 53.66 -5.30 3.19
C LYS A 6 52.94 -6.33 4.06
N ALA A 7 53.31 -6.47 5.33
CA ALA A 7 52.66 -7.39 6.25
C ALA A 7 51.22 -6.97 6.56
N PHE A 8 50.96 -5.68 6.79
CA PHE A 8 49.61 -5.15 7.00
C PHE A 8 48.73 -5.31 5.76
N PHE A 9 49.24 -4.97 4.57
CA PHE A 9 48.49 -5.15 3.33
C PHE A 9 48.18 -6.63 3.07
N LYS A 10 49.13 -7.54 3.34
CA LYS A 10 48.90 -8.99 3.18
C LYS A 10 47.91 -9.55 4.20
N LYS A 11 47.91 -9.02 5.45
CA LYS A 11 47.04 -9.52 6.54
C LYS A 11 45.66 -8.89 6.58
N VAL A 12 45.50 -7.65 6.13
CA VAL A 12 44.27 -6.86 6.26
C VAL A 12 43.77 -6.36 4.90
N GLY A 13 44.67 -5.83 4.07
CA GLY A 13 44.31 -5.26 2.76
C GLY A 13 43.80 -6.31 1.76
N LEU A 14 44.51 -7.42 1.59
CA LEU A 14 44.12 -8.49 0.67
C LEU A 14 42.77 -9.13 1.05
N PRO A 15 42.51 -9.46 2.33
CA PRO A 15 41.20 -9.95 2.76
C PRO A 15 40.08 -8.91 2.59
N ALA A 16 40.34 -7.62 2.84
CA ALA A 16 39.33 -6.57 2.65
C ALA A 16 38.94 -6.39 1.18
N ILE A 17 39.92 -6.45 0.27
CA ILE A 17 39.66 -6.42 -1.19
C ILE A 17 38.88 -7.68 -1.60
N GLY A 18 39.27 -8.86 -1.10
CA GLY A 18 38.55 -10.11 -1.35
C GLY A 18 37.12 -10.08 -0.84
N PHE A 19 36.89 -9.50 0.34
CA PHE A 19 35.56 -9.28 0.90
C PHE A 19 34.74 -8.31 0.04
N GLY A 20 35.32 -7.18 -0.40
CA GLY A 20 34.64 -6.22 -1.26
C GLY A 20 34.21 -6.82 -2.61
N ILE A 21 35.07 -7.63 -3.25
CA ILE A 21 34.75 -8.33 -4.49
C ILE A 21 33.68 -9.40 -4.25
N GLY A 22 33.81 -10.19 -3.18
CA GLY A 22 32.82 -11.20 -2.81
C GLY A 22 31.45 -10.62 -2.50
N TRP A 23 31.42 -9.49 -1.77
CA TRP A 23 30.21 -8.74 -1.44
C TRP A 23 29.52 -8.19 -2.70
N ALA A 24 30.28 -7.54 -3.59
CA ALA A 24 29.74 -7.04 -4.85
C ALA A 24 29.23 -8.17 -5.77
N GLY A 25 29.93 -9.30 -5.80
CA GLY A 25 29.46 -10.49 -6.52
C GLY A 25 28.16 -11.05 -5.95
N PHE A 26 28.05 -11.09 -4.61
CA PHE A 26 26.84 -11.56 -3.92
C PHE A 26 25.64 -10.64 -4.17
N THR A 27 25.80 -9.32 -4.03
CA THR A 27 24.70 -8.37 -4.28
C THR A 27 24.18 -8.44 -5.72
N VAL A 28 25.06 -8.63 -6.71
CA VAL A 28 24.65 -8.81 -8.11
C VAL A 28 23.88 -10.12 -8.31
N VAL A 29 24.29 -11.20 -7.63
CA VAL A 29 23.64 -12.52 -7.74
C VAL A 29 22.28 -12.52 -7.03
N GLU A 30 22.17 -11.85 -5.89
CA GLU A 30 20.93 -11.68 -5.12
C GLU A 30 19.92 -10.80 -5.88
N GLN A 31 20.36 -9.65 -6.42
CA GLN A 31 19.50 -8.75 -7.21
C GLN A 31 18.93 -9.40 -8.48
N ASN A 32 19.65 -10.36 -9.08
CA ASN A 32 19.21 -11.08 -10.28
C ASN A 32 18.40 -12.34 -9.98
N GLY A 33 18.16 -12.70 -8.71
CA GLY A 33 17.37 -13.87 -8.33
C GLY A 33 17.97 -15.21 -8.81
N LEU A 34 19.29 -15.29 -9.02
CA LEU A 34 19.96 -16.47 -9.57
C LEU A 34 20.14 -17.62 -8.57
N LEU A 35 19.91 -17.37 -7.28
CA LEU A 35 20.06 -18.35 -6.22
C LEU A 35 18.72 -18.98 -5.89
N SER A 36 18.69 -20.30 -5.77
CA SER A 36 17.55 -20.98 -5.17
C SER A 36 17.40 -20.57 -3.69
N GLU A 37 16.15 -20.55 -3.20
CA GLU A 37 15.84 -20.18 -1.81
C GLU A 37 16.69 -20.92 -0.75
N PRO A 38 16.98 -22.24 -0.87
CA PRO A 38 17.88 -22.92 0.07
C PRO A 38 19.32 -22.39 0.03
N MET A 39 19.80 -22.01 -1.15
CA MET A 39 21.15 -21.47 -1.35
C MET A 39 21.27 -20.07 -0.74
N GLN A 40 20.25 -19.23 -0.93
CA GLN A 40 20.19 -17.89 -0.33
C GLN A 40 20.12 -17.99 1.20
N ARG A 41 19.29 -18.89 1.73
CA ARG A 41 19.22 -19.16 3.18
C ARG A 41 20.57 -19.61 3.73
N TRP A 42 21.24 -20.55 3.06
CA TRP A 42 22.55 -21.04 3.46
C TRP A 42 23.59 -19.91 3.50
N LEU A 43 23.59 -19.04 2.49
CA LEU A 43 24.49 -17.87 2.42
C LEU A 43 24.20 -16.86 3.54
N ASN A 44 22.94 -16.55 3.82
CA ASN A 44 22.55 -15.63 4.88
C ASN A 44 23.00 -16.13 6.26
N VAL A 45 22.81 -17.42 6.54
CA VAL A 45 23.29 -18.05 7.79
C VAL A 45 24.82 -17.95 7.88
N HIS A 46 25.55 -18.24 6.81
CA HIS A 46 27.01 -18.17 6.81
C HIS A 46 27.53 -16.74 6.96
N ASN A 47 26.89 -15.76 6.35
CA ASN A 47 27.21 -14.35 6.51
C ASN A 47 27.05 -13.89 7.97
N LEU A 48 25.95 -14.29 8.62
CA LEU A 48 25.72 -13.98 10.04
C LEU A 48 26.73 -14.67 10.96
N LYS A 49 27.09 -15.93 10.69
CA LYS A 49 28.15 -16.63 11.43
C LYS A 49 29.51 -15.96 11.26
N LEU A 50 29.83 -15.52 10.04
CA LEU A 50 31.06 -14.80 9.75
C LEU A 50 31.07 -13.44 10.47
N GLN A 51 29.94 -12.73 10.49
CA GLN A 51 29.78 -11.48 11.23
C GLN A 51 29.99 -11.70 12.74
N LEU A 52 29.38 -12.74 13.31
CA LEU A 52 29.56 -13.12 14.70
C LEU A 52 31.04 -13.39 15.02
N TYR A 53 31.71 -14.21 14.22
CA TYR A 53 33.14 -14.50 14.40
C TYR A 53 34.02 -13.25 14.27
N THR A 54 33.70 -12.38 13.31
CA THR A 54 34.47 -11.14 13.09
C THR A 54 34.30 -10.17 14.26
N GLN A 55 33.11 -10.08 14.84
CA GLN A 55 32.86 -9.26 16.03
C GLN A 55 33.64 -9.75 17.24
N CYS A 56 33.80 -11.06 17.43
CA CYS A 56 34.65 -11.61 18.51
C CYS A 56 36.14 -11.22 18.38
N LEU A 57 36.60 -10.84 17.18
CA LEU A 57 37.97 -10.38 16.95
C LEU A 57 38.15 -8.87 17.13
N LEU A 58 37.05 -8.10 17.20
CA LEU A 58 37.08 -6.66 17.36
C LEU A 58 37.11 -6.27 18.85
N PRO A 59 37.70 -5.12 19.22
CA PRO A 59 37.61 -4.60 20.58
C PRO A 59 36.14 -4.43 21.00
N THR A 60 35.81 -4.76 22.25
CA THR A 60 34.44 -4.70 22.79
C THR A 60 33.78 -3.34 22.58
N SER A 61 34.53 -2.24 22.74
CA SER A 61 34.02 -0.88 22.50
C SER A 61 33.57 -0.62 21.06
N VAL A 62 34.15 -1.31 20.07
CA VAL A 62 33.74 -1.22 18.67
C VAL A 62 32.48 -2.04 18.43
N VAL A 63 32.41 -3.23 19.03
CA VAL A 63 31.23 -4.12 18.92
C VAL A 63 30.02 -3.51 19.61
N GLU A 64 30.17 -2.93 20.80
CA GLU A 64 29.07 -2.26 21.50
C GLU A 64 28.53 -1.05 20.72
N LYS A 65 29.37 -0.36 19.96
CA LYS A 65 29.00 0.85 19.21
C LYS A 65 28.48 0.58 17.80
N TYR A 66 29.01 -0.43 17.12
CA TYR A 66 28.75 -0.70 15.69
C TYR A 66 28.33 -2.14 15.39
N GLY A 67 28.47 -3.05 16.36
CA GLY A 67 28.12 -4.45 16.23
C GLY A 67 26.67 -4.72 16.61
N TYR A 68 26.31 -5.99 16.52
CA TYR A 68 25.05 -6.49 17.05
C TYR A 68 25.35 -7.21 18.36
N PRO A 69 24.42 -7.19 19.34
CA PRO A 69 24.55 -8.01 20.53
C PRO A 69 24.76 -9.47 20.15
N GLU A 70 25.75 -10.12 20.75
CA GLU A 70 26.11 -11.51 20.44
C GLU A 70 24.91 -12.47 20.57
N ASP A 71 24.13 -12.32 21.65
CA ASP A 71 22.94 -13.13 21.90
C ASP A 71 21.90 -13.00 20.77
N ARG A 72 21.74 -11.78 20.23
CA ARG A 72 20.83 -11.51 19.11
C ARG A 72 21.33 -12.15 17.81
N LEU A 73 22.62 -12.10 17.53
CA LEU A 73 23.17 -12.78 16.34
C LEU A 73 23.02 -14.29 16.45
N ARG A 74 23.32 -14.86 17.63
CA ARG A 74 23.16 -16.30 17.88
C ARG A 74 21.71 -16.72 17.71
N SER A 75 20.75 -15.96 18.25
CA SER A 75 19.32 -16.29 18.09
C SER A 75 18.87 -16.24 16.63
N ILE A 76 19.33 -15.26 15.85
CA ILE A 76 19.01 -15.17 14.41
C ILE A 76 19.64 -16.33 13.63
N ILE A 77 20.90 -16.68 13.91
CA ILE A 77 21.58 -17.82 13.28
C ILE A 77 20.82 -19.11 13.58
N GLU A 78 20.52 -19.37 14.85
CA GLU A 78 19.81 -20.58 15.28
C GLU A 78 18.42 -20.68 14.62
N LEU A 79 17.70 -19.57 14.54
CA LEU A 79 16.40 -19.48 13.87
C LEU A 79 16.51 -19.75 12.36
N LEU A 80 17.52 -19.19 11.69
CA LEU A 80 17.73 -19.45 10.27
C LEU A 80 18.27 -20.86 9.98
N GLU A 81 18.97 -21.50 10.91
CA GLU A 81 19.43 -22.89 10.76
C GLU A 81 18.32 -23.91 10.95
N LYS A 82 17.38 -23.67 11.88
CA LYS A 82 16.33 -24.61 12.26
C LYS A 82 15.32 -24.96 11.16
N GLY A 83 15.32 -24.24 10.04
CA GLY A 83 14.21 -24.33 9.10
C GLY A 83 13.07 -23.40 9.56
N HIS A 84 12.30 -22.86 8.63
CA HIS A 84 11.07 -22.15 9.00
C HIS A 84 9.98 -23.22 9.03
N ASN A 85 9.39 -23.46 10.20
CA ASN A 85 8.02 -23.96 10.22
C ASN A 85 7.12 -22.74 10.03
N GLU A 86 6.06 -22.84 9.22
CA GLU A 86 5.08 -21.76 9.02
C GLU A 86 4.56 -21.19 10.34
N SER A 87 4.55 -21.99 11.41
CA SER A 87 4.19 -21.56 12.77
C SER A 87 5.17 -20.57 13.42
N GLU A 88 6.47 -20.65 13.17
CA GLU A 88 7.47 -19.69 13.70
C GLU A 88 7.50 -18.40 12.87
N VAL A 89 7.10 -18.46 11.60
CA VAL A 89 6.83 -17.26 10.79
C VAL A 89 5.59 -16.54 11.30
N ALA A 90 4.59 -17.28 11.79
CA ALA A 90 3.44 -16.71 12.48
C ALA A 90 3.79 -16.05 13.83
N GLU A 91 4.94 -16.37 14.45
CA GLU A 91 5.44 -15.64 15.63
C GLU A 91 6.11 -14.30 15.27
N ARG A 92 6.41 -14.03 14.00
CA ARG A 92 6.84 -12.69 13.59
C ARG A 92 5.66 -11.76 13.71
N MET A 93 5.83 -10.69 14.49
CA MET A 93 4.84 -9.63 14.58
C MET A 93 4.55 -9.12 13.17
N THR A 94 3.30 -9.24 12.74
CA THR A 94 2.88 -8.78 11.42
C THR A 94 3.00 -7.26 11.36
N PHE A 95 3.13 -6.66 10.16
CA PHE A 95 3.08 -5.21 10.05
C PHE A 95 1.76 -4.63 10.58
N ASP A 96 0.66 -5.37 10.45
CA ASP A 96 -0.62 -5.03 11.09
C ASP A 96 -0.47 -4.89 12.62
N GLU A 97 0.19 -5.85 13.28
CA GLU A 97 0.43 -5.80 14.72
C GLU A 97 1.40 -4.70 15.13
N VAL A 98 2.45 -4.45 14.35
CA VAL A 98 3.38 -3.32 14.55
C VAL A 98 2.62 -2.00 14.47
N LEU A 99 1.90 -1.77 13.38
CA LEU A 99 1.21 -0.50 13.14
C LEU A 99 0.06 -0.27 14.12
N ARG A 100 -0.64 -1.32 14.58
CA ARG A 100 -1.69 -1.23 15.61
C ARG A 100 -1.19 -0.73 16.96
N GLN A 101 0.08 -0.96 17.28
CA GLN A 101 0.68 -0.48 18.53
C GLN A 101 1.11 0.98 18.46
N CYS A 102 1.24 1.52 17.24
CA CYS A 102 1.66 2.89 16.98
C CYS A 102 0.46 3.84 16.91
N ALA A 103 0.66 5.07 17.39
CA ALA A 103 -0.28 6.16 17.10
C ALA A 103 -0.22 6.55 15.61
N VAL A 104 -1.27 7.17 15.08
CA VAL A 104 -1.33 7.57 13.65
C VAL A 104 -0.11 8.39 13.19
N PRO A 105 0.39 9.39 13.95
CA PRO A 105 1.59 10.13 13.55
C PRO A 105 2.85 9.25 13.46
N GLU A 106 2.98 8.25 14.34
CA GLU A 106 4.09 7.30 14.33
C GLU A 106 4.00 6.34 13.14
N GLN A 107 2.78 5.89 12.80
CA GLN A 107 2.53 5.12 11.58
C GLN A 107 2.93 5.93 10.33
N VAL A 108 2.50 7.19 10.24
CA VAL A 108 2.84 8.07 9.11
C VAL A 108 4.35 8.26 9.00
N ALA A 109 5.04 8.57 10.10
CA ALA A 109 6.50 8.72 10.10
C ALA A 109 7.22 7.43 9.66
N TYR A 110 6.77 6.26 10.15
CA TYR A 110 7.32 4.97 9.75
C TYR A 110 7.13 4.71 8.25
N LEU A 111 5.95 5.03 7.70
CA LEU A 111 5.69 4.90 6.27
C LEU A 111 6.52 5.87 5.44
N GLU A 112 6.78 7.10 5.91
CA GLU A 112 7.58 8.09 5.19
C GLU A 112 9.02 7.63 4.99
N GLU A 113 9.62 7.05 6.02
CA GLU A 113 10.95 6.41 5.95
C GLU A 113 10.97 5.34 4.85
N HIS A 114 9.99 4.42 4.90
CA HIS A 114 9.92 3.29 3.97
C HIS A 114 9.50 3.67 2.56
N ALA A 115 8.75 4.76 2.39
CA ALA A 115 8.37 5.29 1.08
C ALA A 115 9.54 5.97 0.38
N SER A 116 10.44 6.59 1.15
CA SER A 116 11.55 7.40 0.63
C SER A 116 12.77 6.54 0.31
N GLU A 117 12.94 5.41 0.98
CA GLU A 117 14.06 4.50 0.77
C GLU A 117 13.84 3.53 -0.42
N GLU A 118 14.96 3.10 -1.03
CA GLU A 118 14.99 2.01 -2.00
C GLU A 118 14.93 0.65 -1.28
N ILE A 119 13.75 0.34 -0.75
CA ILE A 119 13.47 -0.92 -0.05
C ILE A 119 12.94 -1.97 -1.03
N PRO A 120 13.23 -3.27 -0.84
CA PRO A 120 12.67 -4.33 -1.69
C PRO A 120 11.16 -4.23 -1.84
N TYR A 121 10.69 -4.35 -3.10
CA TYR A 121 9.30 -4.20 -3.52
C TYR A 121 8.27 -4.94 -2.64
N PHE A 122 8.54 -6.20 -2.29
CA PHE A 122 7.60 -7.01 -1.50
C PHE A 122 7.40 -6.42 -0.10
N TYR A 123 8.47 -5.95 0.52
CA TYR A 123 8.46 -5.38 1.86
C TYR A 123 7.66 -4.07 1.91
N ILE A 124 7.88 -3.18 0.95
CA ILE A 124 7.17 -1.89 0.90
C ILE A 124 5.67 -2.10 0.60
N ALA A 125 5.32 -3.00 -0.31
CA ALA A 125 3.92 -3.29 -0.64
C ALA A 125 3.16 -3.87 0.57
N ASP A 126 3.77 -4.78 1.32
CA ASP A 126 3.16 -5.42 2.50
C ASP A 126 2.89 -4.41 3.63
N ILE A 127 3.82 -3.46 3.86
CA ILE A 127 3.63 -2.40 4.84
C ILE A 127 2.43 -1.52 4.46
N PHE A 128 2.35 -1.06 3.21
CA PHE A 128 1.25 -0.21 2.77
C PHE A 128 -0.09 -0.96 2.70
N HIS A 129 -0.05 -2.24 2.35
CA HIS A 129 -1.23 -3.11 2.40
C HIS A 129 -1.76 -3.22 3.83
N SER A 130 -0.87 -3.46 4.80
CA SER A 130 -1.20 -3.56 6.23
C SER A 130 -1.77 -2.23 6.76
N TRP A 131 -1.14 -1.10 6.40
CA TRP A 131 -1.64 0.21 6.80
C TRP A 131 -3.01 0.55 6.19
N ALA A 132 -3.24 0.20 4.93
CA ALA A 132 -4.54 0.36 4.29
C ALA A 132 -5.62 -0.50 4.98
N ASN A 133 -5.30 -1.75 5.34
CA ASN A 133 -6.20 -2.64 6.07
C ASN A 133 -6.53 -2.10 7.47
N LEU A 134 -5.54 -1.55 8.18
CA LEU A 134 -5.75 -0.91 9.48
C LEU A 134 -6.71 0.28 9.40
N ASN A 135 -6.76 0.95 8.24
CA ASN A 135 -7.57 2.14 7.99
C ASN A 135 -8.76 1.87 7.05
N VAL A 136 -9.15 0.60 6.85
CA VAL A 136 -10.18 0.19 5.88
C VAL A 136 -11.53 0.89 6.10
N ASP A 137 -11.89 1.15 7.36
CA ASP A 137 -13.11 1.87 7.76
C ASP A 137 -13.10 3.35 7.35
N SER A 138 -11.99 3.86 6.80
CA SER A 138 -11.93 5.20 6.22
C SER A 138 -12.49 5.24 4.80
N PHE A 139 -12.58 4.12 4.09
CA PHE A 139 -12.99 4.11 2.68
C PHE A 139 -13.88 2.95 2.24
N VAL A 140 -14.07 1.92 3.07
CA VAL A 140 -15.03 0.83 2.84
C VAL A 140 -16.05 0.78 3.96
N ARG A 141 -17.32 0.60 3.59
CA ARG A 141 -18.39 0.26 4.52
C ARG A 141 -18.31 -1.21 4.85
N GLN A 142 -18.21 -1.52 6.13
CA GLN A 142 -18.43 -2.89 6.59
C GLN A 142 -19.87 -3.29 6.25
N GLN A 143 -20.04 -4.32 5.43
CA GLN A 143 -21.33 -4.97 5.31
C GLN A 143 -21.69 -5.54 6.68
N PRO A 144 -22.96 -5.45 7.12
CA PRO A 144 -23.41 -6.19 8.28
C PRO A 144 -23.07 -7.66 8.02
N GLN A 145 -22.19 -8.25 8.83
CA GLN A 145 -22.01 -9.69 8.83
C GLN A 145 -23.39 -10.28 9.11
N SER A 146 -24.02 -10.89 8.10
CA SER A 146 -25.18 -11.73 8.36
C SER A 146 -24.71 -12.79 9.36
N PRO A 147 -25.37 -12.98 10.51
CA PRO A 147 -24.88 -13.88 11.53
C PRO A 147 -24.63 -15.25 10.89
N ALA A 148 -23.38 -15.67 10.88
CA ALA A 148 -23.02 -17.02 10.46
C ALA A 148 -23.90 -17.98 11.27
N GLU A 149 -24.64 -18.83 10.55
CA GLU A 149 -25.47 -19.90 11.10
C GLU A 149 -24.62 -20.74 12.05
N THR A 150 -24.60 -20.36 13.32
CA THR A 150 -24.03 -21.20 14.36
C THR A 150 -25.11 -22.22 14.65
N ALA A 151 -25.02 -23.35 13.97
CA ALA A 151 -25.86 -24.50 14.21
C ALA A 151 -25.73 -24.90 15.69
N THR A 152 -26.86 -24.81 16.39
CA THR A 152 -27.20 -25.57 17.61
C THR A 152 -26.17 -25.52 18.75
N ASP A 153 -26.41 -24.64 19.70
CA ASP A 153 -26.59 -25.09 21.09
C ASP A 153 -27.61 -24.21 21.81
N ALA A 154 -28.70 -24.86 22.21
CA ALA A 154 -29.82 -24.25 22.90
C ALA A 154 -29.51 -24.15 24.40
N ALA A 155 -29.22 -22.95 24.90
CA ALA A 155 -29.39 -22.61 26.30
C ALA A 155 -29.43 -21.08 26.50
N THR A 156 -30.65 -20.56 26.55
CA THR A 156 -31.11 -19.49 27.46
C THR A 156 -30.15 -18.34 27.77
N SER A 157 -30.38 -17.17 27.16
CA SER A 157 -30.61 -15.90 27.88
C SER A 157 -30.94 -14.74 26.93
N THR A 158 -32.20 -14.31 27.00
CA THR A 158 -32.68 -12.92 26.92
C THR A 158 -31.92 -11.90 26.05
N SER A 159 -32.48 -11.66 24.86
CA SER A 159 -32.76 -10.32 24.29
C SER A 159 -31.80 -9.18 24.66
N THR A 160 -30.80 -8.97 23.80
CA THR A 160 -30.49 -7.60 23.34
C THR A 160 -30.43 -7.63 21.81
N ALA A 161 -31.61 -7.64 21.19
CA ALA A 161 -31.77 -7.11 19.84
C ALA A 161 -31.59 -5.58 19.96
N ALA A 162 -30.34 -5.12 20.03
CA ALA A 162 -30.01 -3.71 20.12
C ALA A 162 -28.87 -3.40 19.17
N SER A 163 -29.24 -2.66 18.13
CA SER A 163 -28.39 -2.11 17.09
C SER A 163 -27.91 -3.16 16.09
N ALA A 164 -28.70 -3.34 15.02
CA ALA A 164 -28.09 -3.40 13.71
C ALA A 164 -27.13 -2.22 13.64
N ALA A 165 -25.84 -2.48 13.90
CA ALA A 165 -24.83 -1.46 13.99
C ALA A 165 -24.79 -0.79 12.62
N PHE A 166 -25.43 0.38 12.52
CA PHE A 166 -25.28 1.22 11.35
C PHE A 166 -23.79 1.53 11.27
N SER A 167 -23.10 0.92 10.31
CA SER A 167 -21.73 1.29 9.99
C SER A 167 -21.70 2.81 9.81
N PRO A 168 -20.85 3.54 10.56
CA PRO A 168 -20.84 4.99 10.50
C PRO A 168 -20.63 5.45 9.05
N PRO A 169 -21.23 6.57 8.63
CA PRO A 169 -21.09 7.05 7.27
C PRO A 169 -19.63 7.37 6.97
N LEU A 170 -19.15 6.92 5.81
CA LEU A 170 -17.84 7.30 5.28
C LEU A 170 -17.86 8.79 4.91
N VAL A 171 -17.03 9.58 5.58
CA VAL A 171 -16.98 11.04 5.44
C VAL A 171 -15.56 11.53 5.23
N LEU A 172 -15.41 12.65 4.50
CA LEU A 172 -14.14 13.35 4.38
C LEU A 172 -13.80 14.04 5.70
N ARG A 173 -12.72 13.60 6.34
CA ARG A 173 -12.21 14.15 7.60
C ARG A 173 -11.15 15.22 7.34
N ASN A 174 -10.65 15.80 8.42
CA ASN A 174 -9.52 16.74 8.39
C ASN A 174 -8.70 16.57 9.66
N ASP A 175 -8.10 15.39 9.77
CA ASP A 175 -7.18 15.03 10.85
C ASP A 175 -5.74 15.32 10.42
N ASP A 176 -5.07 16.18 11.18
CA ASP A 176 -3.69 16.58 10.92
C ASP A 176 -2.70 15.44 11.20
N ALA A 177 -3.08 14.40 11.95
CA ALA A 177 -2.25 13.21 12.16
C ALA A 177 -1.93 12.45 10.88
N PHE A 178 -2.77 12.60 9.84
CA PHE A 178 -2.57 12.00 8.52
C PHE A 178 -1.83 12.91 7.55
N ASP A 179 -1.49 14.17 7.90
CA ASP A 179 -0.86 15.11 6.99
C ASP A 179 0.56 14.65 6.60
N SER A 180 0.79 14.38 5.31
CA SER A 180 2.11 13.97 4.82
C SER A 180 2.27 14.30 3.34
N GLU A 181 3.17 15.23 3.05
CA GLU A 181 3.57 15.53 1.67
C GLU A 181 4.41 14.39 1.07
N VAL A 182 5.33 13.83 1.87
CA VAL A 182 6.24 12.77 1.46
C VAL A 182 5.47 11.52 1.04
N LEU A 183 4.48 11.08 1.82
CA LEU A 183 3.67 9.93 1.43
C LEU A 183 2.82 10.21 0.19
N CYS A 184 2.24 11.41 0.07
CA CYS A 184 1.48 11.78 -1.11
C CYS A 184 2.33 11.69 -2.38
N SER A 185 3.55 12.24 -2.36
CA SER A 185 4.47 12.17 -3.51
C SER A 185 4.97 10.76 -3.77
N SER A 186 5.49 10.09 -2.74
CA SER A 186 6.17 8.80 -2.92
C SER A 186 5.19 7.68 -3.30
N LEU A 187 3.99 7.64 -2.73
CA LEU A 187 2.97 6.66 -3.14
C LEU A 187 2.45 6.93 -4.55
N TRP A 188 2.24 8.20 -4.91
CA TRP A 188 1.84 8.55 -6.27
C TRP A 188 2.90 8.13 -7.28
N GLU A 189 4.17 8.47 -7.03
CA GLU A 189 5.29 8.11 -7.91
C GLU A 189 5.49 6.60 -8.01
N LYS A 190 5.38 5.86 -6.90
CA LYS A 190 5.50 4.40 -6.92
C LYS A 190 4.31 3.74 -7.59
N MET A 191 3.10 4.29 -7.49
CA MET A 191 1.93 3.80 -8.21
C MET A 191 2.08 3.97 -9.73
N ILE A 192 2.47 5.17 -10.20
CA ILE A 192 2.59 5.43 -11.64
C ILE A 192 3.70 4.61 -12.31
N HIS A 193 4.76 4.28 -11.57
CA HIS A 193 5.86 3.42 -12.04
C HIS A 193 5.63 1.93 -11.75
N ASN A 194 4.46 1.55 -11.22
CA ASN A 194 4.12 0.17 -10.85
C ASN A 194 5.14 -0.47 -9.87
N VAL A 195 5.77 0.36 -9.02
CA VAL A 195 6.62 -0.06 -7.89
C VAL A 195 5.78 -0.46 -6.69
N ILE A 196 4.55 0.02 -6.59
CA ILE A 196 3.55 -0.55 -5.67
C ILE A 196 2.33 -0.88 -6.53
N PRO A 197 1.72 -2.08 -6.38
CA PRO A 197 0.49 -2.43 -7.07
C PRO A 197 -0.59 -1.37 -6.95
N PHE A 198 -1.40 -1.22 -7.99
CA PHE A 198 -2.48 -0.26 -8.01
C PHE A 198 -3.45 -0.46 -6.83
N ASP A 199 -3.86 -1.69 -6.54
CA ASP A 199 -4.78 -2.02 -5.45
C ASP A 199 -4.25 -1.64 -4.06
N VAL A 200 -2.94 -1.74 -3.83
CA VAL A 200 -2.31 -1.33 -2.57
C VAL A 200 -2.19 0.19 -2.51
N SER A 201 -1.62 0.80 -3.56
CA SER A 201 -1.32 2.22 -3.59
C SER A 201 -2.58 3.09 -3.61
N ILE A 202 -3.62 2.74 -4.36
CA ILE A 202 -4.86 3.54 -4.41
C ILE A 202 -5.58 3.55 -3.06
N ARG A 203 -5.54 2.44 -2.30
CA ARG A 203 -6.12 2.37 -0.96
C ARG A 203 -5.35 3.24 0.03
N ALA A 204 -4.02 3.16 0.04
CA ALA A 204 -3.19 4.02 0.86
C ALA A 204 -3.37 5.52 0.51
N LEU A 205 -3.38 5.86 -0.79
CA LEU A 205 -3.66 7.22 -1.25
C LEU A 205 -5.07 7.68 -0.87
N CYS A 206 -6.06 6.78 -0.91
CA CYS A 206 -7.42 7.07 -0.46
C CYS A 206 -7.42 7.42 1.02
N VAL A 207 -6.80 6.62 1.89
CA VAL A 207 -6.66 6.90 3.34
C VAL A 207 -6.09 8.30 3.57
N LEU A 208 -5.01 8.67 2.88
CA LEU A 208 -4.41 10.01 2.98
C LEU A 208 -5.38 11.12 2.54
N ALA A 209 -6.04 10.94 1.40
CA ALA A 209 -6.91 11.95 0.81
C ALA A 209 -8.21 12.16 1.59
N VAL A 210 -8.81 11.09 2.13
CA VAL A 210 -10.10 11.17 2.82
C VAL A 210 -9.95 11.58 4.27
N ASN A 211 -8.83 11.29 4.92
CA ASN A 211 -8.60 11.68 6.30
C ASN A 211 -8.02 13.10 6.45
N ASN A 212 -7.35 13.66 5.44
CA ASN A 212 -6.76 15.00 5.50
C ASN A 212 -6.99 15.84 4.23
N ARG A 213 -7.53 17.05 4.37
CA ARG A 213 -7.84 17.92 3.21
C ARG A 213 -6.62 18.54 2.57
N ALA A 214 -5.52 18.75 3.30
CA ALA A 214 -4.26 19.23 2.72
C ALA A 214 -3.69 18.17 1.77
N ASN A 215 -3.68 16.89 2.18
CA ASN A 215 -3.32 15.77 1.32
C ASN A 215 -4.20 15.70 0.06
N ALA A 216 -5.53 15.79 0.20
CA ALA A 216 -6.43 15.82 -0.95
C ALA A 216 -6.08 16.94 -1.94
N ARG A 217 -5.68 18.12 -1.45
CA ARG A 217 -5.22 19.25 -2.30
C ARG A 217 -3.85 19.02 -2.93
N ARG A 218 -2.91 18.37 -2.23
CA ARG A 218 -1.61 17.97 -2.82
C ARG A 218 -1.86 16.97 -3.95
N LEU A 219 -2.63 15.93 -3.66
CA LEU A 219 -3.00 14.88 -4.60
C LEU A 219 -3.78 15.45 -5.80
N ALA A 220 -4.72 16.38 -5.61
CA ALA A 220 -5.44 17.01 -6.71
C ALA A 220 -4.58 17.86 -7.65
N ARG A 221 -3.40 18.32 -7.18
CA ARG A 221 -2.42 19.07 -7.97
C ARG A 221 -1.44 18.15 -8.71
N MET A 222 -1.03 17.05 -8.08
CA MET A 222 0.00 16.14 -8.61
C MET A 222 -0.57 14.97 -9.41
N SER A 223 -1.77 14.50 -9.06
CA SER A 223 -2.42 13.38 -9.75
C SER A 223 -3.21 13.86 -10.95
N SER A 224 -3.23 13.03 -12.00
CA SER A 224 -4.20 13.14 -13.08
C SER A 224 -5.36 12.18 -12.79
N PRO A 225 -6.60 12.68 -12.65
CA PRO A 225 -7.77 11.82 -12.52
C PRO A 225 -7.90 10.82 -13.67
N GLU A 226 -7.58 11.23 -14.91
CA GLU A 226 -7.56 10.34 -16.07
C GLU A 226 -6.55 9.19 -15.88
N ARG A 227 -5.33 9.51 -15.40
CA ARG A 227 -4.29 8.50 -15.16
C ARG A 227 -4.70 7.47 -14.09
N VAL A 228 -5.43 7.91 -13.07
CA VAL A 228 -5.96 7.00 -12.04
C VAL A 228 -6.96 6.00 -12.66
N ILE A 229 -7.81 6.46 -13.57
CA ILE A 229 -8.81 5.62 -14.23
C ILE A 229 -8.14 4.67 -15.24
N GLU A 230 -7.08 5.10 -15.93
CA GLU A 230 -6.27 4.22 -16.78
C GLU A 230 -5.68 3.06 -15.96
N LEU A 231 -5.01 3.38 -14.86
CA LEU A 231 -4.40 2.37 -13.99
C LEU A 231 -5.44 1.44 -13.35
N TYR A 232 -6.61 1.98 -12.99
CA TYR A 232 -7.75 1.17 -12.54
C TYR A 232 -8.23 0.22 -13.65
N SER A 233 -8.32 0.70 -14.89
CA SER A 233 -8.74 -0.12 -16.02
C SER A 233 -7.76 -1.26 -16.27
N ASP A 234 -6.45 -0.96 -16.27
CA ASP A 234 -5.37 -1.96 -16.37
C ASP A 234 -5.47 -3.01 -15.25
N TYR A 235 -5.73 -2.56 -14.01
CA TYR A 235 -5.96 -3.45 -12.88
C TYR A 235 -7.17 -4.37 -13.12
N THR A 236 -8.33 -3.81 -13.50
CA THR A 236 -9.54 -4.62 -13.72
C THR A 236 -9.42 -5.60 -14.89
N ASP A 237 -8.74 -5.21 -15.98
CA ASP A 237 -8.46 -6.09 -17.12
C ASP A 237 -7.56 -7.27 -16.68
N LYS A 238 -6.57 -7.01 -15.81
CA LYS A 238 -5.72 -8.05 -15.21
C LYS A 238 -6.50 -9.00 -14.31
N ILE A 239 -7.40 -8.50 -13.46
CA ILE A 239 -8.27 -9.33 -12.62
C ILE A 239 -9.14 -10.26 -13.49
N GLN A 240 -9.76 -9.71 -14.54
CA GLN A 240 -10.58 -10.51 -15.45
C GLN A 240 -9.76 -11.57 -16.18
N ALA A 241 -8.53 -11.25 -16.58
CA ALA A 241 -7.61 -12.21 -17.20
C ALA A 241 -7.24 -13.33 -16.22
N ASN A 242 -6.91 -13.00 -14.97
CA ASN A 242 -6.59 -13.96 -13.90
C ASN A 242 -7.76 -14.92 -13.63
N GLN A 243 -8.98 -14.39 -13.52
CA GLN A 243 -10.20 -15.18 -13.34
C GLN A 243 -10.43 -16.16 -14.49
N ARG A 244 -10.22 -15.73 -15.74
CA ARG A 244 -10.33 -16.60 -16.93
C ARG A 244 -9.29 -17.71 -16.95
N GLN A 245 -8.11 -17.46 -16.37
CA GLN A 245 -7.03 -18.44 -16.24
C GLN A 245 -7.18 -19.35 -15.02
N GLY A 246 -8.21 -19.16 -14.19
CA GLY A 246 -8.39 -19.93 -12.95
C GLY A 246 -7.36 -19.61 -11.87
N ILE A 247 -6.68 -18.46 -11.97
CA ILE A 247 -5.85 -17.94 -10.89
C ILE A 247 -6.80 -17.49 -9.78
N GLY A 248 -6.52 -17.88 -8.54
CA GLY A 248 -7.36 -17.57 -7.38
C GLY A 248 -7.63 -16.07 -7.20
N PRO A 249 -8.62 -15.69 -6.38
CA PRO A 249 -8.94 -14.30 -6.15
C PRO A 249 -7.73 -13.56 -5.55
N ASP A 250 -7.60 -12.29 -5.90
CA ASP A 250 -6.64 -11.40 -5.25
C ASP A 250 -6.93 -11.29 -3.75
N VAL A 251 -5.90 -10.95 -2.97
CA VAL A 251 -5.99 -10.77 -1.51
C VAL A 251 -7.01 -9.68 -1.15
N VAL A 252 -7.15 -8.67 -2.00
CA VAL A 252 -8.10 -7.56 -1.85
C VAL A 252 -9.27 -7.75 -2.80
N SER A 253 -10.49 -7.62 -2.29
CA SER A 253 -11.69 -7.69 -3.14
C SER A 253 -11.68 -6.58 -4.19
N PRO A 254 -12.01 -6.88 -5.47
CA PRO A 254 -12.11 -5.84 -6.50
C PRO A 254 -13.07 -4.71 -6.11
N GLU A 255 -14.14 -5.03 -5.36
CA GLU A 255 -15.12 -4.06 -4.88
C GLU A 255 -14.52 -3.05 -3.91
N GLU A 256 -13.64 -3.48 -3.00
CA GLU A 256 -12.89 -2.60 -2.11
C GLU A 256 -11.97 -1.67 -2.90
N VAL A 257 -11.27 -2.18 -3.91
CA VAL A 257 -10.38 -1.37 -4.76
C VAL A 257 -11.19 -0.34 -5.54
N THR A 258 -12.34 -0.72 -6.09
CA THR A 258 -13.26 0.22 -6.76
C THR A 258 -13.80 1.27 -5.78
N ALA A 259 -14.18 0.86 -4.56
CA ALA A 259 -14.67 1.76 -3.53
C ALA A 259 -13.61 2.80 -3.12
N ALA A 260 -12.38 2.35 -2.89
CA ALA A 260 -11.24 3.21 -2.59
C ALA A 260 -10.95 4.18 -3.74
N THR A 261 -10.94 3.69 -4.98
CA THR A 261 -10.71 4.51 -6.18
C THR A 261 -11.76 5.61 -6.32
N LEU A 262 -13.05 5.27 -6.20
CA LEU A 262 -14.14 6.25 -6.27
C LEU A 262 -14.07 7.29 -5.16
N PHE A 263 -13.76 6.88 -3.92
CA PHE A 263 -13.70 7.81 -2.81
C PHE A 263 -12.45 8.70 -2.83
N PHE A 264 -11.34 8.20 -3.36
CA PHE A 264 -10.16 9.00 -3.71
C PHE A 264 -10.52 10.06 -4.76
N LEU A 265 -11.15 9.66 -5.88
CA LEU A 265 -11.57 10.59 -6.93
C LEU A 265 -12.57 11.63 -6.40
N ARG A 266 -13.42 11.24 -5.45
CA ARG A 266 -14.33 12.13 -4.73
C ARG A 266 -13.59 13.18 -3.90
N ALA A 267 -12.57 12.79 -3.14
CA ALA A 267 -11.73 13.72 -2.38
C ALA A 267 -10.97 14.68 -3.30
N VAL A 268 -10.40 14.17 -4.39
CA VAL A 268 -9.71 14.97 -5.42
C VAL A 268 -10.66 15.93 -6.14
N ASN A 269 -11.90 15.52 -6.41
CA ASN A 269 -12.93 16.39 -6.99
C ASN A 269 -13.17 17.60 -6.08
N ASP A 270 -13.44 17.35 -4.79
CA ASP A 270 -13.70 18.42 -3.81
C ASP A 270 -12.53 19.37 -3.66
N ALA A 271 -11.31 18.82 -3.57
CA ALA A 271 -10.11 19.62 -3.49
C ALA A 271 -9.85 20.45 -4.77
N SER A 272 -10.39 20.03 -5.92
CA SER A 272 -10.28 20.73 -7.20
C SER A 272 -11.34 21.80 -7.43
N VAL A 273 -12.37 21.92 -6.57
CA VAL A 273 -13.42 22.93 -6.73
C VAL A 273 -12.83 24.32 -6.45
N HIS A 274 -12.42 24.99 -7.52
CA HIS A 274 -11.99 26.38 -7.43
C HIS A 274 -13.21 27.30 -7.43
N ARG A 275 -13.21 28.30 -6.54
CA ARG A 275 -14.08 29.46 -6.65
C ARG A 275 -13.66 30.28 -7.88
N ARG A 276 -14.18 29.96 -9.07
CA ARG A 276 -13.98 30.80 -10.26
C ARG A 276 -14.76 32.10 -10.10
N TRP A 277 -14.04 33.22 -10.08
CA TRP A 277 -14.62 34.56 -10.11
C TRP A 277 -15.10 34.88 -11.54
N ILE A 278 -16.37 35.27 -11.70
CA ILE A 278 -16.91 35.74 -12.98
C ILE A 278 -16.93 37.28 -12.92
N PRO A 279 -16.07 37.99 -13.67
CA PRO A 279 -15.93 39.45 -13.57
C PRO A 279 -17.24 40.21 -13.81
N LEU A 280 -18.07 39.72 -14.74
CA LEU A 280 -19.28 40.39 -15.22
C LEU A 280 -20.51 40.24 -14.29
N LEU A 281 -20.52 39.23 -13.42
CA LEU A 281 -21.68 38.95 -12.55
C LEU A 281 -21.39 39.18 -11.07
N GLY A 282 -20.12 39.32 -10.67
CA GLY A 282 -19.74 39.40 -9.25
C GLY A 282 -20.09 38.15 -8.44
N VAL A 283 -20.53 37.07 -9.08
CA VAL A 283 -20.97 35.82 -8.45
C VAL A 283 -19.99 34.70 -8.80
N PHE A 284 -19.58 33.97 -7.77
CA PHE A 284 -18.87 32.70 -7.92
C PHE A 284 -19.89 31.60 -8.28
N ARG A 285 -19.84 31.06 -9.50
CA ARG A 285 -20.41 29.74 -9.77
C ARG A 285 -19.29 28.71 -9.78
N PRO A 286 -18.99 28.06 -8.65
CA PRO A 286 -18.13 26.88 -8.70
C PRO A 286 -18.78 25.86 -9.62
N ASP A 287 -18.02 25.27 -10.55
CA ASP A 287 -18.43 24.00 -11.14
C ASP A 287 -18.18 22.94 -10.07
N PRO A 288 -19.21 22.29 -9.51
CA PRO A 288 -19.02 21.34 -8.41
C PRO A 288 -18.33 20.05 -8.85
N TYR A 289 -18.20 19.81 -10.16
CA TYR A 289 -17.59 18.59 -10.70
C TYR A 289 -16.50 18.93 -11.73
N PRO A 290 -15.38 19.55 -11.31
CA PRO A 290 -14.24 19.82 -12.18
C PRO A 290 -13.64 18.54 -12.79
N LEU A 291 -13.85 17.37 -12.17
CA LEU A 291 -13.40 16.09 -12.70
C LEU A 291 -13.95 15.80 -14.10
N ALA A 292 -15.18 16.24 -14.41
CA ALA A 292 -15.83 16.02 -15.72
C ALA A 292 -15.05 16.60 -16.91
N ARG A 293 -14.10 17.51 -16.67
CA ARG A 293 -13.24 18.11 -17.72
C ARG A 293 -11.83 17.53 -17.74
N LYS A 294 -11.50 16.64 -16.80
CA LYS A 294 -10.17 16.07 -16.60
C LYS A 294 -10.11 14.58 -16.93
N VAL A 295 -11.19 14.00 -17.46
CA VAL A 295 -11.29 12.58 -17.77
C VAL A 295 -11.97 12.42 -19.13
N SER A 296 -11.51 11.45 -19.91
CA SER A 296 -12.17 11.04 -21.15
C SER A 296 -13.52 10.38 -20.84
N PRO A 297 -14.60 10.71 -21.59
CA PRO A 297 -15.90 10.07 -21.43
C PRO A 297 -15.83 8.55 -21.59
N GLU A 298 -15.11 8.04 -22.61
CA GLU A 298 -15.04 6.60 -22.88
C GLU A 298 -14.40 5.84 -21.71
N LEU A 299 -13.27 6.35 -21.21
CA LEU A 299 -12.52 5.73 -20.12
C LEU A 299 -13.34 5.69 -18.82
N TRP A 300 -13.98 6.81 -18.47
CA TRP A 300 -14.85 6.87 -17.29
C TRP A 300 -16.04 5.90 -17.42
N CYS A 301 -16.72 5.91 -18.56
CA CYS A 301 -17.92 5.11 -18.76
C CYS A 301 -17.62 3.60 -18.77
N ARG A 302 -16.46 3.19 -19.29
CA ARG A 302 -15.99 1.81 -19.19
C ARG A 302 -15.70 1.42 -17.73
N ALA A 303 -15.03 2.29 -16.97
CA ALA A 303 -14.62 2.01 -15.60
C ALA A 303 -15.77 2.05 -14.57
N PHE A 304 -16.64 3.06 -14.64
CA PHE A 304 -17.64 3.37 -13.60
C PHE A 304 -19.05 3.60 -14.14
N GLY A 305 -19.28 3.40 -15.45
CA GLY A 305 -20.60 3.59 -16.06
C GLY A 305 -21.67 2.63 -15.54
N ASN A 306 -21.27 1.49 -14.97
CA ASN A 306 -22.17 0.52 -14.35
C ASN A 306 -21.60 -0.04 -13.04
N LEU A 307 -21.83 0.66 -11.93
CA LEU A 307 -21.42 0.17 -10.62
C LEU A 307 -22.30 -1.01 -10.19
N THR A 308 -21.68 -2.08 -9.71
CA THR A 308 -22.42 -3.23 -9.17
C THR A 308 -23.02 -2.88 -7.81
N PRO A 309 -24.11 -3.56 -7.39
CA PRO A 309 -24.68 -3.39 -6.05
C PRO A 309 -23.64 -3.58 -4.94
N ALA A 310 -22.69 -4.51 -5.13
CA ALA A 310 -21.61 -4.77 -4.19
C ALA A 310 -20.69 -3.54 -4.03
N VAL A 311 -20.27 -2.90 -5.13
CA VAL A 311 -19.49 -1.65 -5.08
C VAL A 311 -20.30 -0.52 -4.43
N THR A 312 -21.57 -0.35 -4.79
CA THR A 312 -22.41 0.70 -4.21
C THR A 312 -22.66 0.50 -2.71
N GLY A 313 -22.70 -0.77 -2.24
CA GLY A 313 -22.82 -1.10 -0.83
C GLY A 313 -21.53 -0.91 -0.05
N ALA A 314 -20.37 -1.10 -0.69
CA ALA A 314 -19.05 -0.96 -0.08
C ALA A 314 -18.53 0.49 -0.04
N THR A 315 -18.89 1.34 -1.01
CA THR A 315 -18.33 2.70 -1.13
C THR A 315 -19.14 3.76 -0.37
N SER A 316 -18.60 4.99 -0.29
CA SER A 316 -19.28 6.12 0.35
C SER A 316 -20.45 6.62 -0.50
N GLU A 317 -21.55 7.03 0.15
CA GLU A 317 -22.71 7.63 -0.54
C GLU A 317 -22.30 8.81 -1.42
N THR A 318 -21.37 9.63 -0.93
CA THR A 318 -20.89 10.79 -1.70
C THR A 318 -20.09 10.39 -2.94
N ALA A 319 -19.37 9.26 -2.90
CA ALA A 319 -18.66 8.72 -4.04
C ALA A 319 -19.62 8.11 -5.08
N VAL A 320 -20.69 7.44 -4.64
CA VAL A 320 -21.78 7.00 -5.52
C VAL A 320 -22.42 8.20 -6.22
N VAL A 321 -22.77 9.25 -5.48
CA VAL A 321 -23.36 10.48 -6.06
C VAL A 321 -22.41 11.13 -7.07
N LEU A 322 -21.11 11.16 -6.79
CA LEU A 322 -20.14 11.63 -7.79
C LEU A 322 -20.22 10.78 -9.06
N ALA A 323 -20.25 9.45 -8.92
CA ALA A 323 -20.29 8.56 -10.07
C ALA A 323 -21.55 8.73 -10.91
N ASP A 324 -22.72 8.86 -10.26
CA ASP A 324 -23.99 9.09 -10.95
C ASP A 324 -23.97 10.41 -11.74
N VAL A 325 -23.50 11.49 -11.12
CA VAL A 325 -23.41 12.81 -11.79
C VAL A 325 -22.40 12.78 -12.95
N MET A 326 -21.27 12.11 -12.77
CA MET A 326 -20.29 11.93 -13.84
C MET A 326 -20.87 11.10 -14.99
N ASN A 327 -21.58 10.02 -14.68
CA ASN A 327 -22.23 9.16 -15.67
C ASN A 327 -23.29 9.90 -16.50
N GLU A 328 -24.03 10.81 -15.86
CA GLU A 328 -24.97 11.70 -16.55
C GLU A 328 -24.23 12.72 -17.43
N ARG A 329 -23.26 13.45 -16.87
CA ARG A 329 -22.51 14.50 -17.60
C ARG A 329 -21.73 13.97 -18.79
N LEU A 330 -21.15 12.77 -18.66
CA LEU A 330 -20.37 12.10 -19.70
C LEU A 330 -21.22 11.22 -20.61
N ARG A 331 -22.55 11.19 -20.40
CA ARG A 331 -23.51 10.47 -21.23
C ARG A 331 -23.21 8.97 -21.37
N CYS A 332 -22.83 8.32 -20.28
CA CYS A 332 -22.47 6.90 -20.30
C CYS A 332 -23.59 5.98 -20.76
N ALA A 333 -24.87 6.39 -20.62
CA ALA A 333 -26.00 5.64 -21.16
C ALA A 333 -26.06 5.66 -22.70
N GLU A 334 -25.59 6.73 -23.34
CA GLU A 334 -25.53 6.86 -24.79
C GLU A 334 -24.34 6.09 -25.36
N LEU A 335 -23.15 6.25 -24.75
CA LEU A 335 -21.93 5.57 -25.20
C LEU A 335 -22.06 4.04 -25.13
N ARG A 336 -22.69 3.49 -24.09
CA ARG A 336 -22.95 2.04 -23.97
C ARG A 336 -23.89 1.48 -25.04
N LYS A 337 -24.83 2.29 -25.54
CA LYS A 337 -25.72 1.88 -26.64
C LYS A 337 -24.97 1.78 -27.97
N VAL A 338 -23.93 2.58 -28.15
CA VAL A 338 -23.10 2.56 -29.37
C VAL A 338 -22.20 1.32 -29.38
N GLU A 339 -21.61 0.94 -28.25
CA GLU A 339 -20.78 -0.29 -28.15
C GLU A 339 -21.58 -1.60 -28.32
N THR A 340 -22.89 -1.58 -28.05
CA THR A 340 -23.78 -2.74 -28.19
C THR A 340 -24.56 -2.78 -29.50
N ALA A 341 -24.41 -1.75 -30.35
CA ALA A 341 -24.97 -1.77 -31.70
C ALA A 341 -24.10 -2.67 -32.61
N PRO A 342 -24.73 -3.58 -33.38
CA PRO A 342 -24.04 -4.65 -34.12
C PRO A 342 -23.13 -4.18 -35.24
#